data_AF-A0A0R3T3S6-F1
#
_entry.id   AF-A0A0R3T3S6-F1
#
_cell.length_a   1.000
_cell.length_b   1.000
_cell.length_c   1.000
_cell.angle_alpha   90.00
_cell.angle_beta   90.00
_cell.angle_gamma   90.00
#
_symmetry.space_group_name_H-M   'P 1'
#
loop_
_entity.id
_entity.type
_entity.pdbx_description
1 polymer ?
#
loop_
_entity_poly.entity_id
_entity_poly.type
_entity_poly.pdbx_seq_one_letter_code
_entity_poly.pdbx_strand_id
1 'polypeptide(L)'
;MASEDTSVWNSFIQSLDVDPDKAKNIEQLPESQKRQLIESYTIKTSKHSAFHYVTLIKGLRNCRGSLSKSRKGNLQTAREVLNATEISLRTNNVSWVYEFLDKGGLQVLQEYMSKTVQNMLSSSALPPSICRRRHCLHSTPNVNDDQLSLECSMEYADRASTGSRSLFCHRGGTSTSNKKSNSRSASVNKRRHSSNKDNALATANYESIHLGVKCYRALLNNQRGCTMIFDQPESINTIALCLLHPSFQTKTLVLELLAAVCLIVGGHERVIAAFDEICRELGESRRFETLVFFFRSHERLPSDDYSIDFMLDDHNEYSGRESWVSR
;
A
#
# COMPACT_ATOMS: atom_id res chain seq x y z
N MET A 1 34.74 31.75 -1.22
CA MET A 1 33.50 31.80 -2.03
C MET A 1 33.01 33.23 -2.04
N ALA A 2 32.44 33.70 -3.15
CA ALA A 2 31.72 34.98 -3.15
C ALA A 2 30.47 34.86 -2.25
N SER A 3 29.93 35.99 -1.79
CA SER A 3 28.70 36.01 -0.97
C SER A 3 27.51 35.34 -1.68
N GLU A 4 27.43 35.50 -3.00
CA GLU A 4 26.39 34.88 -3.85
C GLU A 4 26.50 33.34 -3.91
N ASP A 5 27.71 32.80 -4.09
CA ASP A 5 27.95 31.34 -4.11
C ASP A 5 27.54 30.68 -2.78
N THR A 6 27.72 31.40 -1.67
CA THR A 6 27.38 30.92 -0.33
C THR A 6 25.86 30.86 -0.13
N SER A 7 25.12 31.85 -0.64
CA SER A 7 23.65 31.87 -0.59
C SER A 7 23.04 30.74 -1.43
N VAL A 8 23.58 30.50 -2.63
CA VAL A 8 23.12 29.41 -3.52
C VAL A 8 23.40 28.05 -2.88
N TRP A 9 24.57 27.87 -2.26
CA TRP A 9 24.92 26.65 -1.53
C TRP A 9 23.98 26.38 -0.35
N ASN A 10 23.69 27.39 0.47
CA ASN A 10 22.77 27.24 1.60
C ASN A 10 21.36 26.86 1.14
N SER A 11 20.87 27.47 0.06
CA SER A 11 19.58 27.11 -0.52
C SER A 11 19.59 25.68 -1.08
N PHE A 12 20.70 25.23 -1.66
CA PHE A 12 20.86 23.87 -2.13
C PHE A 12 20.80 22.87 -0.97
N ILE A 13 21.56 23.07 0.11
CA ILE A 13 21.56 22.15 1.26
C ILE A 13 20.17 22.06 1.90
N GLN A 14 19.48 23.19 2.10
CA GLN A 14 18.11 23.20 2.60
C GLN A 14 17.16 22.43 1.68
N SER A 15 17.37 22.51 0.36
CA SER A 15 16.51 21.83 -0.61
C SER A 15 16.61 20.30 -0.60
N LEU A 16 17.69 19.75 -0.02
CA LEU A 16 17.93 18.32 0.07
C LEU A 16 17.21 17.64 1.24
N ASP A 17 16.73 18.41 2.23
CA ASP A 17 16.09 17.89 3.44
C ASP A 17 16.90 16.75 4.08
N VAL A 18 18.18 17.02 4.36
CA VAL A 18 19.13 16.06 4.95
C VAL A 18 19.36 16.34 6.42
N ASP A 19 19.71 15.29 7.17
CA ASP A 19 20.05 15.40 8.60
C ASP A 19 21.23 16.36 8.82
N PRO A 20 21.31 17.04 9.98
CA PRO A 20 22.39 17.97 10.28
C PRO A 20 23.79 17.37 10.13
N ASP A 21 23.97 16.09 10.47
CA ASP A 21 25.27 15.42 10.35
C ASP A 21 25.63 15.10 8.90
N LYS A 22 24.64 14.74 8.07
CA LYS A 22 24.83 14.57 6.63
C LYS A 22 25.10 15.93 5.97
N ALA A 23 24.41 16.99 6.39
CA ALA A 23 24.65 18.35 5.92
C ALA A 23 26.10 18.79 6.21
N LYS A 24 26.60 18.59 7.44
CA LYS A 24 28.00 18.87 7.80
C LYS A 24 29.00 18.11 6.93
N ASN A 25 28.74 16.84 6.65
CA ASN A 25 29.60 16.05 5.77
C ASN A 25 29.63 16.60 4.34
N ILE A 26 28.48 17.06 3.82
CA ILE A 26 28.39 17.70 2.50
C ILE A 26 29.08 19.07 2.51
N GLU A 27 29.00 19.82 3.61
CA GLU A 27 29.68 21.11 3.79
C GLU A 27 31.21 21.00 3.81
N GLN A 28 31.77 19.87 4.21
CA GLN A 28 33.21 19.62 4.23
C GLN A 28 33.80 19.27 2.86
N LEU A 29 32.98 19.11 1.82
CA LEU A 29 33.46 18.75 0.49
C LEU A 29 34.35 19.86 -0.14
N PRO A 30 35.35 19.50 -0.96
CA PRO A 30 36.11 20.45 -1.76
C PRO A 30 35.21 21.32 -2.65
N GLU A 31 35.60 22.59 -2.83
CA GLU A 31 34.85 23.58 -3.64
C GLU A 31 34.52 23.11 -5.06
N SER A 32 35.39 22.32 -5.69
CA SER A 32 35.15 21.74 -7.00
C SER A 32 33.95 20.78 -7.00
N GLN A 33 33.82 19.94 -5.97
CA GLN A 33 32.71 19.00 -5.82
C GLN A 33 31.42 19.74 -5.46
N LYS A 34 31.48 20.77 -4.61
CA LYS A 34 30.34 21.62 -4.29
C LYS A 34 29.73 22.27 -5.55
N ARG A 35 30.59 22.82 -6.43
CA ARG A 35 30.15 23.41 -7.70
C ARG A 35 29.51 22.39 -8.63
N GLN A 36 30.09 21.20 -8.76
CA GLN A 36 29.50 20.10 -9.54
C GLN A 36 28.13 19.67 -9.00
N LEU A 37 27.95 19.64 -7.67
CA LEU A 37 26.67 19.33 -7.05
C LEU A 37 25.60 20.37 -7.40
N ILE A 38 25.91 21.67 -7.27
CA ILE A 38 24.99 22.77 -7.65
C ILE A 38 24.62 22.70 -9.14
N GLU A 39 25.60 22.48 -10.01
CA GLU A 39 25.38 22.37 -11.46
C GLU A 39 24.45 21.20 -11.80
N SER A 40 24.71 20.03 -11.21
CA SER A 40 23.87 18.83 -11.39
C SER A 40 22.45 19.02 -10.84
N TYR A 41 22.28 19.84 -9.79
CA TYR A 41 21.00 20.14 -9.17
C TYR A 41 20.14 21.05 -10.05
N THR A 42 20.74 22.07 -10.66
CA THR A 42 20.03 23.04 -11.52
C THR A 42 19.42 22.39 -12.77
N ILE A 43 20.02 21.30 -13.26
CA ILE A 43 19.55 20.56 -14.44
C ILE A 43 18.33 19.65 -14.13
N LYS A 44 18.07 19.30 -12.87
CA LYS A 44 17.04 18.33 -12.46
C LYS A 44 15.67 18.95 -12.13
N THR A 45 15.30 20.08 -12.73
CA THR A 45 13.96 20.66 -12.47
C THR A 45 12.84 19.70 -12.90
N SER A 46 11.77 19.67 -12.11
CA SER A 46 10.68 18.69 -12.24
C SER A 46 9.94 18.82 -13.56
N LYS A 47 9.56 17.69 -14.19
CA LYS A 47 8.80 17.67 -15.45
C LYS A 47 7.43 18.35 -15.36
N HIS A 48 6.76 18.25 -14.21
CA HIS A 48 5.45 18.85 -13.96
C HIS A 48 5.37 19.43 -12.54
N SER A 49 4.55 20.46 -12.35
CA SER A 49 4.33 21.09 -11.04
C SER A 49 3.63 20.15 -10.07
N ALA A 50 3.80 20.38 -8.76
CA ALA A 50 3.13 19.58 -7.74
C ALA A 50 1.60 19.70 -7.85
N PHE A 51 1.09 20.90 -8.15
CA PHE A 51 -0.33 21.14 -8.39
C PHE A 51 -0.93 20.27 -9.51
N HIS A 52 -0.15 19.95 -10.54
CA HIS A 52 -0.59 19.07 -11.62
C HIS A 52 -0.95 17.68 -11.09
N TYR A 53 -0.07 17.07 -10.29
CA TYR A 53 -0.32 15.74 -9.72
C TYR A 53 -1.48 15.74 -8.73
N VAL A 54 -1.60 16.77 -7.88
CA VAL A 54 -2.76 16.93 -6.99
C VAL A 54 -4.06 16.93 -7.79
N THR A 55 -4.08 17.63 -8.92
CA THR A 55 -5.26 17.69 -9.81
C THR A 55 -5.55 16.32 -10.45
N LEU A 56 -4.53 15.58 -10.88
CA LEU A 56 -4.69 14.24 -11.43
C LEU A 56 -5.27 13.26 -10.39
N ILE A 57 -4.74 13.24 -9.17
CA ILE A 57 -5.24 12.36 -8.10
C ILE A 57 -6.68 12.73 -7.73
N LYS A 58 -7.02 14.03 -7.67
CA LYS A 58 -8.42 14.49 -7.52
C LYS A 58 -9.29 13.95 -8.66
N GLY A 59 -8.80 13.98 -9.89
CA GLY A 59 -9.50 13.47 -11.08
C GLY A 59 -9.86 11.99 -11.00
N LEU A 60 -8.99 11.16 -10.38
CA LEU A 60 -9.26 9.73 -10.17
C LEU A 60 -10.55 9.48 -9.36
N ARG A 61 -10.96 10.43 -8.51
CA ARG A 61 -12.18 10.33 -7.69
C ARG A 61 -13.48 10.50 -8.49
N ASN A 62 -13.44 11.33 -9.55
CA ASN A 62 -14.63 11.78 -10.26
C ASN A 62 -15.10 10.82 -11.36
N CYS A 63 -14.31 9.80 -11.71
CA CYS A 63 -14.62 8.85 -12.77
C CYS A 63 -15.71 7.80 -12.43
N ARG A 64 -16.61 8.07 -11.48
CA ARG A 64 -17.71 7.16 -11.08
C ARG A 64 -18.90 7.15 -12.04
N GLY A 65 -18.96 8.03 -13.04
CA GLY A 65 -20.08 8.11 -13.98
C GLY A 65 -19.76 7.63 -15.40
N SER A 66 -20.31 6.48 -15.79
CA SER A 66 -20.54 6.02 -17.17
C SER A 66 -19.44 5.23 -17.92
N LEU A 67 -19.91 4.18 -18.61
CA LEU A 67 -19.29 3.36 -19.68
C LEU A 67 -18.11 2.44 -19.31
N SER A 68 -18.40 1.13 -19.35
CA SER A 68 -17.55 -0.03 -19.06
C SER A 68 -16.15 -0.07 -19.71
N LYS A 69 -15.90 0.68 -20.79
CA LYS A 69 -14.59 0.76 -21.45
C LYS A 69 -13.69 1.86 -20.85
N SER A 70 -14.26 2.96 -20.36
CA SER A 70 -13.52 4.06 -19.71
C SER A 70 -12.87 3.61 -18.41
N ARG A 71 -13.55 2.75 -17.62
CA ARG A 71 -13.06 2.29 -16.31
C ARG A 71 -11.69 1.59 -16.37
N LYS A 72 -11.43 0.75 -17.38
CA LYS A 72 -10.12 0.06 -17.51
C LYS A 72 -8.99 1.04 -17.89
N GLY A 73 -9.30 2.04 -18.73
CA GLY A 73 -8.38 3.15 -19.00
C GLY A 73 -8.08 3.95 -17.72
N ASN A 74 -9.11 4.30 -16.96
CA ASN A 74 -8.97 5.07 -15.71
C ASN A 74 -8.14 4.35 -14.63
N LEU A 75 -8.20 3.01 -14.58
CA LEU A 75 -7.39 2.20 -13.66
C LEU A 75 -5.91 2.18 -14.05
N GLN A 76 -5.63 2.06 -15.35
CA GLN A 76 -4.27 2.20 -15.88
C GLN A 76 -3.74 3.62 -15.64
N THR A 77 -4.59 4.63 -15.81
CA THR A 77 -4.31 6.02 -15.44
C THR A 77 -4.00 6.19 -13.96
N ALA A 78 -4.73 5.51 -13.06
CA ALA A 78 -4.46 5.59 -11.62
C ALA A 78 -3.06 5.07 -11.27
N ARG A 79 -2.67 3.93 -11.83
CA ARG A 79 -1.30 3.38 -11.68
C ARG A 79 -0.25 4.37 -12.15
N GLU A 80 -0.42 4.94 -13.34
CA GLU A 80 0.54 5.89 -13.93
C GLU A 80 0.65 7.17 -13.09
N VAL A 81 -0.48 7.72 -12.67
CA VAL A 81 -0.53 8.94 -11.85
C VAL A 81 0.13 8.70 -10.50
N LEU A 82 -0.19 7.61 -9.79
CA LEU A 82 0.38 7.32 -8.48
C LEU A 82 1.87 7.00 -8.57
N ASN A 83 2.30 6.23 -9.59
CA ASN A 83 3.71 5.93 -9.80
C ASN A 83 4.52 7.19 -10.13
N ALA A 84 4.00 8.06 -11.00
CA ALA A 84 4.67 9.32 -11.31
C ALA A 84 4.67 10.29 -10.11
N THR A 85 3.62 10.27 -9.28
CA THR A 85 3.57 11.03 -8.02
C THR A 85 4.61 10.52 -7.03
N GLU A 86 4.71 9.20 -6.83
CA GLU A 86 5.70 8.56 -5.96
C GLU A 86 7.12 8.96 -6.35
N ILE A 87 7.46 8.81 -7.63
CA ILE A 87 8.78 9.17 -8.15
C ILE A 87 9.04 10.66 -7.88
N SER A 88 8.06 11.52 -8.18
CA SER A 88 8.21 12.98 -8.00
C SER A 88 8.41 13.36 -6.53
N LEU A 89 7.70 12.72 -5.60
CA LEU A 89 7.87 12.94 -4.16
C LEU A 89 9.27 12.55 -3.66
N ARG A 90 9.85 11.49 -4.23
CA ARG A 90 11.16 10.96 -3.80
C ARG A 90 12.34 11.65 -4.46
N THR A 91 12.22 12.11 -5.71
CA THR A 91 13.38 12.56 -6.50
C THR A 91 13.45 14.05 -6.76
N ASN A 92 12.37 14.80 -6.59
CA ASN A 92 12.40 16.26 -6.72
C ASN A 92 12.92 16.90 -5.44
N ASN A 93 13.20 18.20 -5.51
CA ASN A 93 13.60 18.98 -4.34
C ASN A 93 12.48 19.07 -3.30
N VAL A 94 12.86 19.39 -2.06
CA VAL A 94 11.91 19.54 -0.95
C VAL A 94 10.84 20.59 -1.21
N SER A 95 11.17 21.66 -1.96
CA SER A 95 10.22 22.72 -2.31
C SER A 95 9.04 22.20 -3.13
N TRP A 96 9.27 21.21 -4.01
CA TRP A 96 8.23 20.53 -4.74
C TRP A 96 7.29 19.76 -3.81
N VAL A 97 7.86 19.08 -2.79
CA VAL A 97 7.08 18.36 -1.77
C VAL A 97 6.26 19.34 -0.93
N TYR A 98 6.82 20.48 -0.55
CA TYR A 98 6.10 21.52 0.17
C TYR A 98 4.97 22.13 -0.67
N GLU A 99 5.19 22.38 -1.95
CA GLU A 99 4.14 22.79 -2.87
C GLU A 99 3.03 21.73 -2.94
N PHE A 100 3.38 20.44 -3.03
CA PHE A 100 2.42 19.33 -3.03
C PHE A 100 1.55 19.35 -1.77
N LEU A 101 2.17 19.51 -0.59
CA LEU A 101 1.48 19.60 0.69
C LEU A 101 0.59 20.85 0.78
N ASP A 102 1.07 22.01 0.36
CA ASP A 102 0.34 23.29 0.37
C ASP A 102 -0.90 23.25 -0.53
N LYS A 103 -0.85 22.51 -1.64
CA LYS A 103 -1.98 22.32 -2.55
C LYS A 103 -2.97 21.25 -2.06
N GLY A 104 -2.77 20.70 -0.87
CA GLY A 104 -3.63 19.70 -0.26
C GLY A 104 -3.40 18.29 -0.82
N GLY A 105 -2.19 18.00 -1.29
CA GLY A 105 -1.85 16.71 -1.90
C GLY A 105 -1.98 15.53 -0.95
N LEU A 106 -1.61 15.71 0.32
CA LEU A 106 -1.75 14.68 1.36
C LEU A 106 -3.23 14.28 1.56
N GLN A 107 -4.13 15.25 1.67
CA GLN A 107 -5.55 15.01 1.90
C GLN A 107 -6.19 14.27 0.72
N VAL A 108 -5.81 14.64 -0.50
CA VAL A 108 -6.31 13.99 -1.72
C VAL A 108 -5.79 12.55 -1.82
N LEU A 109 -4.52 12.33 -1.50
CA LEU A 109 -3.91 11.00 -1.46
C LEU A 109 -4.58 10.14 -0.39
N GLN A 110 -4.75 10.67 0.82
CA GLN A 110 -5.40 9.99 1.94
C GLN A 110 -6.82 9.56 1.59
N GLU A 111 -7.61 10.45 0.99
CA GLU A 111 -8.98 10.14 0.64
C GLU A 111 -9.06 9.07 -0.46
N TYR A 112 -8.18 9.16 -1.47
CA TYR A 112 -8.08 8.15 -2.51
C TYR A 112 -7.70 6.78 -1.93
N MET A 113 -6.70 6.76 -1.04
CA MET A 113 -6.20 5.54 -0.42
C MET A 113 -7.23 4.89 0.49
N SER A 114 -7.84 5.66 1.39
CA SER A 114 -8.90 5.18 2.28
C SER A 114 -10.02 4.51 1.48
N LYS A 115 -10.49 5.17 0.42
CA LYS A 115 -11.54 4.62 -0.45
C LYS A 115 -11.10 3.35 -1.19
N THR A 116 -9.85 3.30 -1.65
CA THR A 116 -9.32 2.14 -2.40
C THR A 116 -9.17 0.93 -1.50
N VAL A 117 -8.67 1.13 -0.28
CA VAL A 117 -8.60 0.08 0.76
C VAL A 117 -9.99 -0.38 1.15
N GLN A 118 -10.95 0.53 1.35
CA GLN A 118 -12.34 0.15 1.66
C GLN A 118 -13.02 -0.64 0.53
N ASN A 119 -12.75 -0.28 -0.73
CA ASN A 119 -13.21 -1.09 -1.87
C ASN A 119 -12.57 -2.48 -1.86
N MET A 120 -11.29 -2.60 -1.50
CA MET A 120 -10.64 -3.89 -1.32
C MET A 120 -11.35 -4.71 -0.25
N LEU A 121 -11.58 -4.16 0.96
CA LEU A 121 -12.25 -4.86 2.07
C LEU A 121 -13.68 -5.28 1.74
N SER A 122 -14.39 -4.50 0.92
CA SER A 122 -15.74 -4.84 0.45
C SER A 122 -15.76 -5.90 -0.67
N SER A 123 -14.66 -6.05 -1.42
CA SER A 123 -14.58 -6.94 -2.60
C SER A 123 -13.84 -8.24 -2.32
N SER A 124 -12.92 -8.25 -1.37
CA SER A 124 -12.20 -9.44 -0.95
C SER A 124 -13.02 -10.21 0.07
N ALA A 125 -13.04 -11.54 -0.06
CA ALA A 125 -13.33 -12.37 1.09
C ALA A 125 -12.13 -12.17 2.04
N LEU A 126 -12.35 -11.44 3.12
CA LEU A 126 -11.38 -11.32 4.21
C LEU A 126 -10.93 -12.72 4.67
N PRO A 127 -9.74 -12.86 5.31
CA PRO A 127 -9.26 -14.16 5.77
C PRO A 127 -10.36 -14.94 6.54
N PRO A 128 -10.57 -16.25 6.27
CA PRO A 128 -11.66 -17.07 6.81
C PRO A 128 -11.73 -17.12 8.35
N SER A 129 -10.61 -16.89 9.04
CA SER A 129 -10.55 -16.75 10.50
C SER A 129 -11.46 -15.62 11.02
N ILE A 130 -11.73 -14.62 10.18
CA ILE A 130 -12.56 -13.44 10.48
C ILE A 130 -14.04 -13.72 10.15
N CYS A 131 -14.32 -14.43 9.04
CA CYS A 131 -15.69 -14.75 8.62
C CYS A 131 -16.40 -15.82 9.49
N ARG A 132 -15.67 -16.74 10.12
CA ARG A 132 -16.29 -17.78 10.98
C ARG A 132 -17.08 -17.20 12.14
N ARG A 133 -16.69 -16.07 12.71
CA ARG A 133 -17.36 -15.52 13.89
C ARG A 133 -18.58 -14.66 13.59
N ARG A 134 -18.68 -14.04 12.42
CA ARG A 134 -19.88 -13.27 12.02
C ARG A 134 -21.07 -14.17 11.63
N HIS A 135 -20.85 -15.45 11.27
CA HIS A 135 -21.91 -16.34 10.79
C HIS A 135 -22.17 -17.61 11.61
N CYS A 136 -21.38 -17.94 12.63
CA CYS A 136 -21.60 -19.12 13.47
C CYS A 136 -22.51 -18.83 14.68
N LEU A 137 -23.82 -18.73 14.43
CA LEU A 137 -24.85 -18.97 15.45
C LEU A 137 -25.20 -20.47 15.61
N HIS A 138 -24.51 -21.37 14.89
CA HIS A 138 -24.66 -22.81 15.07
C HIS A 138 -23.30 -23.49 15.18
N SER A 139 -23.03 -24.00 16.38
CA SER A 139 -21.85 -24.75 16.78
C SER A 139 -21.71 -26.08 16.01
N THR A 140 -20.52 -26.35 15.48
CA THR A 140 -19.95 -27.71 15.44
C THR A 140 -18.46 -27.64 15.78
N PRO A 141 -17.97 -28.38 16.80
CA PRO A 141 -16.56 -28.38 17.17
C PRO A 141 -15.88 -29.63 16.60
N ASN A 142 -15.34 -29.58 15.38
CA ASN A 142 -14.28 -30.50 14.93
C ASN A 142 -13.78 -30.20 13.51
N VAL A 143 -13.01 -29.12 13.32
CA VAL A 143 -12.15 -29.01 12.13
C VAL A 143 -10.82 -28.41 12.57
N ASN A 144 -9.73 -29.17 12.40
CA ASN A 144 -8.38 -28.77 12.79
C ASN A 144 -8.01 -27.42 12.15
N ASP A 145 -7.79 -26.39 12.96
CA ASP A 145 -7.46 -25.03 12.51
C ASP A 145 -6.21 -24.98 11.61
N ASP A 146 -5.28 -25.93 11.79
CA ASP A 146 -4.02 -25.98 11.04
C ASP A 146 -4.15 -26.31 9.55
N GLN A 147 -5.18 -27.06 9.14
CA GLN A 147 -5.34 -27.47 7.74
C GLN A 147 -6.06 -26.39 6.90
N LEU A 148 -6.95 -25.63 7.53
CA LEU A 148 -7.69 -24.53 6.92
C LEU A 148 -6.84 -23.29 6.66
N SER A 149 -5.81 -23.07 7.50
CA SER A 149 -4.83 -22.01 7.27
C SER A 149 -4.00 -22.22 6.00
N LEU A 150 -3.73 -23.47 5.60
CA LEU A 150 -2.90 -23.78 4.42
C LEU A 150 -3.69 -23.61 3.10
N GLU A 151 -4.94 -24.07 3.06
CA GLU A 151 -5.83 -23.86 1.91
C GLU A 151 -6.15 -22.36 1.70
N CYS A 152 -6.32 -21.62 2.80
CA CYS A 152 -6.53 -20.18 2.75
C CYS A 152 -5.29 -19.41 2.26
N SER A 153 -4.09 -19.78 2.72
CA SER A 153 -2.85 -19.12 2.28
C SER A 153 -2.61 -19.33 0.79
N MET A 154 -2.93 -20.50 0.24
CA MET A 154 -2.86 -20.76 -1.20
C MET A 154 -3.88 -19.91 -1.98
N GLU A 155 -5.14 -19.80 -1.54
CA GLU A 155 -6.11 -18.92 -2.22
C GLU A 155 -5.77 -17.43 -2.15
N TYR A 156 -5.09 -16.98 -1.09
CA TYR A 156 -4.65 -15.58 -0.93
C TYR A 156 -3.40 -15.24 -1.76
N ALA A 157 -2.48 -16.20 -1.92
CA ALA A 157 -1.28 -16.05 -2.74
C ALA A 157 -1.58 -16.17 -4.25
N ASP A 158 -2.45 -17.11 -4.66
CA ASP A 158 -2.83 -17.32 -6.08
C ASP A 158 -3.53 -16.10 -6.69
N ARG A 159 -4.20 -15.27 -5.88
CA ARG A 159 -4.81 -14.02 -6.38
C ARG A 159 -3.81 -12.91 -6.69
N ALA A 160 -2.59 -12.99 -6.15
CA ALA A 160 -1.52 -12.04 -6.43
C ALA A 160 -0.60 -12.51 -7.57
N SER A 161 -0.48 -13.84 -7.78
CA SER A 161 0.45 -14.44 -8.74
C SER A 161 -0.30 -15.17 -9.86
N THR A 162 -0.40 -14.54 -11.03
CA THR A 162 -0.73 -15.16 -12.33
C THR A 162 -2.20 -15.49 -12.67
N GLY A 163 -2.57 -15.19 -13.92
CA GLY A 163 -3.86 -15.53 -14.52
C GLY A 163 -3.99 -17.02 -14.87
N SER A 164 -5.22 -17.51 -14.73
CA SER A 164 -5.76 -18.77 -15.28
C SER A 164 -4.96 -20.04 -15.01
N ARG A 165 -5.32 -20.78 -13.95
CA ARG A 165 -5.42 -22.25 -14.01
C ARG A 165 -6.65 -22.73 -13.23
N SER A 166 -7.71 -23.01 -13.98
CA SER A 166 -8.85 -23.82 -13.50
C SER A 166 -8.33 -25.20 -13.17
N LEU A 167 -8.36 -25.62 -11.91
CA LEU A 167 -8.09 -27.01 -11.54
C LEU A 167 -8.97 -27.49 -10.37
N PHE A 168 -9.77 -28.50 -10.70
CA PHE A 168 -10.42 -29.52 -9.85
C PHE A 168 -11.61 -29.15 -8.95
N CYS A 169 -12.79 -29.28 -9.55
CA CYS A 169 -13.95 -29.80 -8.85
C CYS A 169 -13.80 -31.32 -8.64
N HIS A 170 -13.60 -31.75 -7.39
CA HIS A 170 -13.88 -33.12 -6.98
C HIS A 170 -15.25 -33.17 -6.33
N ARG A 171 -16.22 -33.74 -7.06
CA ARG A 171 -17.43 -34.28 -6.44
C ARG A 171 -17.55 -35.75 -6.86
N GLY A 172 -17.13 -36.62 -5.94
CA GLY A 172 -17.50 -38.03 -5.99
C GLY A 172 -19.01 -38.19 -5.76
N GLY A 173 -19.59 -39.16 -6.46
CA GLY A 173 -21.00 -39.53 -6.33
C GLY A 173 -21.41 -40.48 -7.45
N THR A 174 -21.41 -41.76 -7.13
CA THR A 174 -21.80 -42.91 -7.95
C THR A 174 -23.31 -42.98 -8.24
N SER A 175 -23.65 -43.71 -9.32
CA SER A 175 -24.87 -44.51 -9.53
C SER A 175 -26.01 -43.98 -10.44
N THR A 176 -26.04 -44.58 -11.64
CA THR A 176 -27.16 -45.25 -12.35
C THR A 176 -28.48 -44.53 -12.69
N SER A 177 -28.79 -44.64 -13.98
CA SER A 177 -30.10 -45.00 -14.61
C SER A 177 -30.79 -43.97 -15.51
N ASN A 178 -31.28 -44.51 -16.63
CA ASN A 178 -31.96 -43.92 -17.77
C ASN A 178 -33.11 -42.95 -17.43
N LYS A 179 -33.27 -41.90 -18.25
CA LYS A 179 -34.49 -41.63 -19.05
C LYS A 179 -34.32 -40.43 -19.99
N LYS A 180 -34.71 -40.62 -21.25
CA LYS A 180 -34.99 -39.55 -22.23
C LYS A 180 -36.19 -38.72 -21.76
N SER A 181 -36.10 -37.40 -21.83
CA SER A 181 -37.26 -36.57 -22.20
C SER A 181 -36.80 -35.23 -22.78
N ASN A 182 -37.45 -34.87 -23.88
CA ASN A 182 -37.32 -33.61 -24.58
C ASN A 182 -38.14 -32.57 -23.81
N SER A 183 -37.55 -31.48 -23.34
CA SER A 183 -38.30 -30.28 -22.99
C SER A 183 -37.49 -29.02 -23.29
N ARG A 184 -38.11 -28.15 -24.08
CA ARG A 184 -37.67 -26.79 -24.37
C ARG A 184 -37.81 -25.98 -23.08
N SER A 185 -36.73 -25.33 -22.65
CA SER A 185 -36.78 -24.27 -21.64
C SER A 185 -35.70 -23.26 -21.97
N ALA A 186 -36.12 -22.14 -22.56
CA ALA A 186 -35.30 -20.95 -22.67
C ALA A 186 -35.09 -20.40 -21.24
N SER A 187 -33.85 -20.45 -20.75
CA SER A 187 -33.46 -19.73 -19.54
C SER A 187 -32.06 -19.17 -19.69
N VAL A 188 -32.04 -17.84 -19.71
CA VAL A 188 -30.95 -16.87 -19.60
C VAL A 188 -29.67 -17.39 -18.93
N ASN A 189 -28.73 -17.91 -19.72
CA ASN A 189 -27.34 -18.06 -19.30
C ASN A 189 -26.59 -16.74 -19.50
N LYS A 190 -26.81 -15.78 -18.59
CA LYS A 190 -26.15 -14.48 -18.56
C LYS A 190 -25.40 -14.28 -17.23
N ARG A 191 -24.46 -15.18 -16.89
CA ARG A 191 -23.62 -15.07 -15.66
C ARG A 191 -22.17 -15.56 -15.82
N ARG A 192 -21.54 -15.40 -16.98
CA ARG A 192 -20.11 -15.76 -17.17
C ARG A 192 -19.16 -14.60 -17.55
N HIS A 193 -19.64 -13.35 -17.57
CA HIS A 193 -18.81 -12.19 -17.90
C HIS A 193 -18.43 -11.28 -16.71
N SER A 194 -18.88 -11.56 -15.47
CA SER A 194 -18.55 -10.72 -14.30
C SER A 194 -17.15 -11.01 -13.74
N SER A 195 -16.79 -12.28 -13.58
CA SER A 195 -15.58 -12.70 -12.84
C SER A 195 -14.27 -12.13 -13.38
N ASN A 196 -14.10 -12.02 -14.70
CA ASN A 196 -12.88 -11.44 -15.29
C ASN A 196 -12.77 -9.93 -15.08
N LYS A 197 -13.89 -9.22 -14.96
CA LYS A 197 -13.89 -7.76 -14.77
C LYS A 197 -13.68 -7.39 -13.30
N ASP A 198 -14.23 -8.21 -12.40
CA ASP A 198 -14.08 -8.06 -10.95
C ASP A 198 -12.62 -8.34 -10.52
N ASN A 199 -11.97 -9.33 -11.13
CA ASN A 199 -10.56 -9.64 -10.87
C ASN A 199 -9.62 -8.51 -11.34
N ALA A 200 -9.84 -7.96 -12.55
CA ALA A 200 -9.03 -6.85 -13.07
C ALA A 200 -9.15 -5.56 -12.23
N LEU A 201 -10.33 -5.30 -11.66
CA LEU A 201 -10.56 -4.18 -10.75
C LEU A 201 -9.84 -4.39 -9.41
N ALA A 202 -9.89 -5.61 -8.86
CA ALA A 202 -9.17 -5.96 -7.65
C ALA A 202 -7.65 -5.81 -7.83
N THR A 203 -7.08 -6.33 -8.93
CA THR A 203 -5.66 -6.18 -9.25
C THR A 203 -5.25 -4.71 -9.35
N ALA A 204 -6.04 -3.86 -10.00
CA ALA A 204 -5.70 -2.43 -10.10
C ALA A 204 -5.79 -1.70 -8.75
N ASN A 205 -6.73 -2.10 -7.88
CA ASN A 205 -6.80 -1.56 -6.53
C ASN A 205 -5.58 -1.99 -5.70
N TYR A 206 -5.13 -3.24 -5.81
CA TYR A 206 -3.92 -3.73 -5.16
C TYR A 206 -2.67 -2.94 -5.57
N GLU A 207 -2.46 -2.76 -6.88
CA GLU A 207 -1.36 -1.94 -7.39
C GLU A 207 -1.45 -0.49 -6.90
N SER A 208 -2.65 0.09 -6.88
CA SER A 208 -2.87 1.47 -6.40
C SER A 208 -2.58 1.60 -4.90
N ILE A 209 -2.94 0.60 -4.10
CA ILE A 209 -2.62 0.54 -2.67
C ILE A 209 -1.10 0.49 -2.49
N HIS A 210 -0.41 -0.43 -3.16
CA HIS A 210 1.04 -0.55 -3.05
C HIS A 210 1.76 0.75 -3.42
N LEU A 211 1.38 1.40 -4.53
CA LEU A 211 1.95 2.69 -4.93
C LEU A 211 1.64 3.81 -3.95
N GLY A 212 0.41 3.85 -3.40
CA GLY A 212 0.07 4.86 -2.40
C GLY A 212 0.82 4.68 -1.08
N VAL A 213 1.12 3.45 -0.65
CA VAL A 213 2.01 3.19 0.49
C VAL A 213 3.42 3.72 0.19
N LYS A 214 3.93 3.58 -1.03
CA LYS A 214 5.21 4.20 -1.43
C LYS A 214 5.16 5.74 -1.40
N CYS A 215 4.06 6.36 -1.81
CA CYS A 215 3.87 7.80 -1.65
C CYS A 215 3.92 8.21 -0.17
N TYR A 216 3.26 7.46 0.72
CA TYR A 216 3.36 7.70 2.17
C TYR A 216 4.80 7.55 2.69
N ARG A 217 5.56 6.54 2.22
CA ARG A 217 6.98 6.40 2.54
C ARG A 217 7.78 7.66 2.18
N ALA A 218 7.59 8.16 0.96
CA ALA A 218 8.29 9.35 0.49
C ALA A 218 7.91 10.60 1.31
N LEU A 219 6.63 10.76 1.66
CA LEU A 219 6.16 11.87 2.48
C LEU A 219 6.63 11.79 3.94
N LEU A 220 6.66 10.61 4.53
CA LEU A 220 7.21 10.42 5.87
C LEU A 220 8.70 10.80 5.88
N ASN A 221 9.45 10.48 4.82
CA ASN A 221 10.87 10.83 4.70
C ASN A 221 11.13 12.35 4.56
N ASN A 222 10.08 13.16 4.49
CA ASN A 222 10.16 14.60 4.54
C ASN A 222 9.68 15.12 5.91
N GLN A 223 10.42 16.05 6.52
CA GLN A 223 10.10 16.51 7.89
C GLN A 223 8.66 17.06 8.00
N ARG A 224 8.27 17.95 7.08
CA ARG A 224 6.91 18.54 7.08
C ARG A 224 5.84 17.49 6.76
N GLY A 225 6.11 16.60 5.81
CA GLY A 225 5.21 15.50 5.46
C GLY A 225 4.98 14.54 6.63
N CYS A 226 6.05 14.22 7.38
CA CYS A 226 6.00 13.44 8.60
C CYS A 226 5.09 14.07 9.64
N THR A 227 5.30 15.35 9.98
CA THR A 227 4.46 16.08 10.93
C THR A 227 2.99 16.08 10.49
N MET A 228 2.71 16.39 9.22
CA MET A 228 1.33 16.42 8.72
C MET A 228 0.64 15.05 8.75
N ILE A 229 1.36 13.95 8.45
CA ILE A 229 0.82 12.59 8.55
C ILE A 229 0.60 12.22 10.02
N PHE A 230 1.56 12.55 10.89
CA PHE A 230 1.47 12.29 12.32
C PHE A 230 0.25 12.97 12.94
N ASP A 231 -0.02 14.22 12.55
CA ASP A 231 -1.16 15.01 13.03
C ASP A 231 -2.52 14.56 12.48
N GLN A 232 -2.55 13.68 11.48
CA GLN A 232 -3.77 13.13 10.88
C GLN A 232 -3.95 11.65 11.23
N PRO A 233 -4.66 11.30 12.32
CA PRO A 233 -4.89 9.90 12.72
C PRO A 233 -5.44 9.02 11.59
N GLU A 234 -6.30 9.57 10.73
CA GLU A 234 -6.92 8.86 9.62
C GLU A 234 -5.89 8.38 8.58
N SER A 235 -4.78 9.07 8.44
CA SER A 235 -3.67 8.67 7.57
C SER A 235 -2.96 7.44 8.13
N ILE A 236 -2.66 7.43 9.44
CA ILE A 236 -2.04 6.27 10.12
C ILE A 236 -2.99 5.07 10.09
N ASN A 237 -4.29 5.28 10.36
CA ASN A 237 -5.31 4.23 10.27
C ASN A 237 -5.39 3.64 8.86
N THR A 238 -5.33 4.49 7.83
CA THR A 238 -5.34 4.04 6.43
C THR A 238 -4.08 3.24 6.09
N ILE A 239 -2.90 3.69 6.53
CA ILE A 239 -1.63 2.95 6.38
C ILE A 239 -1.75 1.58 7.06
N ALA A 240 -2.27 1.52 8.29
CA ALA A 240 -2.45 0.27 9.01
C ALA A 240 -3.43 -0.68 8.30
N LEU A 241 -4.56 -0.19 7.78
CA LEU A 241 -5.49 -1.01 6.99
C LEU A 241 -4.88 -1.55 5.69
N CYS A 242 -3.85 -0.90 5.13
CA CYS A 242 -3.11 -1.43 3.97
C CYS A 242 -2.36 -2.73 4.29
N LEU A 243 -2.14 -3.07 5.57
CA LEU A 243 -1.59 -4.36 6.01
C LEU A 243 -2.42 -5.55 5.51
N LEU A 244 -3.71 -5.34 5.23
CA LEU A 244 -4.63 -6.36 4.74
C LEU A 244 -4.44 -6.68 3.25
N HIS A 245 -3.53 -5.98 2.58
CA HIS A 245 -3.15 -6.24 1.19
C HIS A 245 -2.57 -7.66 1.03
N PRO A 246 -2.88 -8.42 -0.04
CA PRO A 246 -2.44 -9.80 -0.19
C PRO A 246 -0.91 -9.97 -0.31
N SER A 247 -0.21 -9.07 -1.02
CA SER A 247 1.25 -9.15 -1.18
C SER A 247 2.00 -8.87 0.12
N PHE A 248 2.90 -9.80 0.51
CA PHE A 248 3.81 -9.63 1.65
C PHE A 248 4.76 -8.45 1.50
N GLN A 249 5.21 -8.14 0.28
CA GLN A 249 6.02 -6.95 0.02
C GLN A 249 5.33 -5.66 0.46
N THR A 250 4.01 -5.56 0.24
CA THR A 250 3.23 -4.40 0.70
C THR A 250 3.07 -4.42 2.22
N LYS A 251 2.89 -5.59 2.82
CA LYS A 251 2.82 -5.73 4.29
C LYS A 251 4.13 -5.32 4.95
N THR A 252 5.28 -5.78 4.43
CA THR A 252 6.61 -5.36 4.90
C THR A 252 6.72 -3.85 4.90
N LEU A 253 6.44 -3.21 3.76
CA LEU A 253 6.51 -1.76 3.66
C LEU A 253 5.57 -1.05 4.66
N VAL A 254 4.34 -1.53 4.82
CA VAL A 254 3.41 -0.99 5.83
C VAL A 254 3.97 -1.12 7.24
N LEU A 255 4.53 -2.28 7.59
CA LEU A 255 5.14 -2.51 8.90
C LEU A 255 6.37 -1.63 9.13
N GLU A 256 7.21 -1.43 8.12
CA GLU A 256 8.34 -0.47 8.18
C GLU A 256 7.85 0.96 8.49
N LEU A 257 6.77 1.40 7.82
CA LEU A 257 6.21 2.74 8.08
C LEU A 257 5.63 2.85 9.49
N LEU A 258 4.88 1.86 9.96
CA LEU A 258 4.30 1.86 11.30
C LEU A 258 5.38 1.77 12.38
N ALA A 259 6.44 1.00 12.15
CA ALA A 259 7.60 0.95 13.03
C ALA A 259 8.29 2.31 13.13
N ALA A 260 8.50 3.00 11.99
CA ALA A 260 9.04 4.36 11.98
C ALA A 260 8.15 5.36 12.76
N VAL A 261 6.82 5.28 12.60
CA VAL A 261 5.88 6.12 13.36
C VAL A 261 5.96 5.81 14.87
N CYS A 262 6.13 4.55 15.27
CA CYS A 262 6.30 4.17 16.68
C CYS A 262 7.51 4.84 17.34
N LEU A 263 8.57 5.13 16.58
CA LEU A 263 9.78 5.79 17.10
C LEU A 263 9.60 7.29 17.36
N ILE A 264 8.51 7.90 16.86
CA ILE A 264 8.17 9.30 17.13
C ILE A 264 7.52 9.39 18.52
N VAL A 265 7.82 10.45 19.27
CA VAL A 265 7.20 10.72 20.59
C VAL A 265 5.67 10.76 20.46
N GLY A 266 4.97 9.89 21.21
CA GLY A 266 3.51 9.72 21.13
C GLY A 266 3.01 8.87 19.95
N GLY A 267 3.92 8.37 19.11
CA GLY A 267 3.57 7.53 17.95
C GLY A 267 3.04 6.15 18.31
N HIS A 268 3.56 5.54 19.38
CA HIS A 268 3.06 4.27 19.89
C HIS A 268 1.55 4.27 20.15
N GLU A 269 1.02 5.33 20.78
CA GLU A 269 -0.42 5.44 21.07
C GLU A 269 -1.26 5.53 19.80
N ARG A 270 -0.77 6.26 18.79
CA ARG A 270 -1.44 6.40 17.49
C ARG A 270 -1.48 5.08 16.72
N VAL A 271 -0.36 4.34 16.68
CA VAL A 271 -0.31 3.02 16.02
C VAL A 271 -1.21 2.03 16.76
N ILE A 272 -1.22 2.05 18.09
CA ILE A 272 -2.13 1.24 18.90
C ILE A 272 -3.59 1.55 18.56
N ALA A 273 -3.97 2.83 18.48
CA ALA A 273 -5.32 3.25 18.10
C ALA A 273 -5.69 2.80 16.67
N ALA A 274 -4.73 2.82 15.74
CA ALA A 274 -4.94 2.31 14.39
C ALA A 274 -5.21 0.80 14.36
N PHE A 275 -4.54 0.02 15.22
CA PHE A 275 -4.83 -1.41 15.35
C PHE A 275 -6.13 -1.70 16.11
N ASP A 276 -6.59 -0.80 16.98
CA ASP A 276 -7.96 -0.88 17.53
C ASP A 276 -9.01 -0.67 16.44
N GLU A 277 -8.75 0.23 15.48
CA GLU A 277 -9.61 0.40 14.31
C GLU A 277 -9.65 -0.87 13.45
N ILE A 278 -8.50 -1.48 13.16
CA ILE A 278 -8.44 -2.78 12.45
C ILE A 278 -9.25 -3.84 13.19
N CYS A 279 -9.05 -3.94 14.51
CA CYS A 279 -9.76 -4.87 15.37
C CYS A 279 -11.28 -4.69 15.24
N ARG A 280 -11.77 -3.44 15.25
CA ARG A 280 -13.19 -3.12 15.09
C ARG A 280 -13.72 -3.39 13.68
N GLU A 281 -13.01 -2.95 12.64
CA GLU A 281 -13.41 -3.06 11.24
C GLU A 281 -13.54 -4.54 10.83
N LEU A 282 -12.55 -5.35 11.23
CA LEU A 282 -12.52 -6.78 10.96
C LEU A 282 -13.36 -7.59 11.96
N GLY A 283 -13.59 -7.09 13.17
CA GLY A 283 -14.19 -7.85 14.25
C GLY A 283 -13.23 -8.89 14.85
N GLU A 284 -11.96 -8.52 15.00
CA GLU A 284 -10.98 -9.34 15.73
C GLU A 284 -11.39 -9.48 17.20
N SER A 285 -11.00 -10.58 17.84
CA SER A 285 -11.26 -10.75 19.28
C SER A 285 -10.17 -10.12 20.13
N ARG A 286 -8.96 -10.05 19.59
CA ARG A 286 -7.82 -9.37 20.21
C ARG A 286 -7.13 -8.55 19.14
N ARG A 287 -6.63 -7.38 19.56
CA ARG A 287 -5.74 -6.56 18.73
C ARG A 287 -4.59 -7.42 18.20
N PHE A 288 -4.20 -7.18 16.95
CA PHE A 288 -3.11 -7.86 16.24
C PHE A 288 -3.38 -9.32 15.85
N GLU A 289 -4.60 -9.83 16.01
CA GLU A 289 -4.93 -11.22 15.65
C GLU A 289 -4.61 -11.51 14.18
N THR A 290 -5.00 -10.63 13.26
CA THR A 290 -4.73 -10.76 11.82
C THR A 290 -3.23 -10.59 11.51
N LEU A 291 -2.53 -9.71 12.23
CA LEU A 291 -1.08 -9.54 12.04
C LEU A 291 -0.33 -10.82 12.40
N VAL A 292 -0.64 -11.41 13.56
CA VAL A 292 -0.04 -12.69 13.99
C VAL A 292 -0.40 -13.81 13.03
N PHE A 293 -1.62 -13.81 12.49
CA PHE A 293 -2.01 -14.74 11.43
C PHE A 293 -1.13 -14.59 10.19
N PHE A 294 -0.84 -13.37 9.73
CA PHE A 294 0.04 -13.16 8.57
C PHE A 294 1.45 -13.69 8.78
N PHE A 295 2.05 -13.50 9.97
CA PHE A 295 3.35 -14.08 10.29
C PHE A 295 3.33 -15.61 10.25
N ARG A 296 2.34 -16.24 10.91
CA ARG A 296 2.21 -17.71 10.93
C ARG A 296 1.94 -18.31 9.55
N SER A 297 1.11 -17.64 8.76
CA SER A 297 0.82 -18.05 7.38
C SER A 297 2.06 -17.94 6.50
N HIS A 298 2.86 -16.90 6.68
CA HIS A 298 4.09 -16.69 5.92
C HIS A 298 5.16 -17.75 6.26
N GLU A 299 5.33 -18.09 7.54
CA GLU A 299 6.25 -19.16 7.98
C GLU A 299 5.95 -20.53 7.35
N ARG A 300 4.72 -20.74 6.89
CA ARG A 300 4.26 -22.00 6.28
C ARG A 300 4.36 -22.00 4.75
N LEU A 301 4.83 -20.92 4.14
CA LEU A 301 4.98 -20.85 2.68
C LEU A 301 6.11 -21.75 2.19
N PRO A 302 5.99 -22.34 0.99
CA PRO A 302 7.10 -22.98 0.31
C PRO A 302 8.25 -21.99 0.09
N SER A 303 9.47 -22.50 -0.04
CA SER A 303 10.68 -21.67 -0.22
C SER A 303 10.58 -20.68 -1.40
N ASP A 304 9.83 -21.02 -2.44
CA ASP A 304 9.66 -20.20 -3.65
C ASP A 304 8.80 -18.94 -3.40
N ASP A 305 7.90 -18.96 -2.41
CA ASP A 305 6.99 -17.86 -2.06
C ASP A 305 7.37 -17.18 -0.73
N TYR A 306 8.41 -17.67 -0.05
CA TYR A 306 8.86 -17.16 1.25
C TYR A 306 9.67 -15.86 1.09
N SER A 307 9.17 -14.76 1.66
CA SER A 307 9.85 -13.47 1.72
C SER A 307 10.64 -13.32 3.03
N ILE A 308 11.96 -13.40 2.95
CA ILE A 308 12.85 -13.17 4.11
C ILE A 308 12.61 -11.78 4.71
N ASP A 309 12.50 -10.75 3.87
CA ASP A 309 12.27 -9.35 4.26
C ASP A 309 10.96 -9.13 5.03
N PHE A 310 9.97 -10.03 4.91
CA PHE A 310 8.74 -9.94 5.70
C PHE A 310 8.93 -10.45 7.13
N MET A 311 9.84 -11.41 7.33
CA MET A 311 10.12 -12.01 8.65
C MET A 311 11.27 -11.31 9.37
N LEU A 312 12.21 -10.74 8.63
CA LEU A 312 13.34 -10.00 9.15
C LEU A 312 13.16 -8.51 8.85
N ASP A 313 13.06 -7.71 9.91
CA ASP A 313 13.39 -6.30 9.82
C ASP A 313 14.93 -6.25 9.76
N ASP A 314 15.49 -6.14 8.55
CA ASP A 314 16.92 -6.29 8.34
C ASP A 314 17.67 -5.17 9.10
N HIS A 315 18.21 -5.52 10.28
CA HIS A 315 18.91 -4.59 11.16
C HIS A 315 20.18 -4.00 10.51
N ASN A 316 20.59 -4.49 9.35
CA ASN A 316 21.80 -4.06 8.66
C ASN A 316 21.63 -2.73 7.87
N GLU A 317 20.40 -2.21 7.77
CA GLU A 317 20.11 -0.89 7.17
C GLU A 317 19.75 0.19 8.21
N TYR A 318 20.02 -0.05 9.51
CA TYR A 318 19.76 0.94 10.57
C TYR A 318 20.72 2.14 10.54
N SER A 319 21.90 2.00 9.93
CA SER A 319 22.84 3.12 9.74
C SER A 319 22.23 4.26 8.89
N GLY A 320 21.22 3.96 8.06
CA GLY A 320 20.49 4.96 7.28
C GLY A 320 19.24 5.52 7.96
N ARG A 321 18.70 4.84 8.99
CA ARG A 321 17.37 5.08 9.60
C ARG A 321 17.43 5.79 10.96
N GLU A 322 18.60 6.17 11.48
CA GLU A 322 18.68 7.09 12.63
C GLU A 322 18.20 8.53 12.31
N SER A 323 17.87 8.81 11.04
CA SER A 323 17.32 10.10 10.58
C SER A 323 15.88 10.37 11.01
N TRP A 324 15.13 9.37 11.46
CA TRP A 324 13.70 9.55 11.78
C TRP A 324 13.48 10.17 13.16
N VAL A 325 14.39 9.90 14.11
CA VAL A 325 14.30 10.34 15.51
C VAL A 325 15.14 11.59 15.77
N SER A 326 16.10 11.89 14.87
CA SER A 326 17.05 12.99 15.01
C SER A 326 16.71 14.25 14.19
N ARG A 327 15.49 14.36 13.64
CA ARG A 327 15.03 15.51 12.84
C ARG A 327 13.99 16.37 13.54
#